data_AF-A0A4Y5YGN8-F1
#
_entry.id   AF-A0A4Y5YGN8-F1
#
_cell.length_a   1.000
_cell.length_b   1.000
_cell.length_c   1.000
_cell.angle_alpha   90.00
_cell.angle_beta   90.00
_cell.angle_gamma   90.00
#
_symmetry.space_group_name_H-M   'P 1'
#
loop_
_entity.id
_entity.type
_entity.pdbx_description
1 polymer ?
#
loop_
_entity_poly.entity_id
_entity_poly.type
_entity_poly.pdbx_seq_one_letter_code
_entity_poly.pdbx_strand_id
1 'polypeptide(L)'
;MMTDKSIYNRHIRKCRGYVKGLIGWERATGIRDYFNKTIHPHPSFTLHQMAGERCYWGDSDRNFSYRLMCEMASLTVVNEVNFPPNDNKGL
;
A
#
# COMPACT_ATOMS: atom_id res chain seq x y z
N MET A 1 -2.56 15.58 -7.07
CA MET A 1 -2.27 15.48 -5.62
C MET A 1 -0.78 15.32 -5.47
N MET A 2 -0.11 16.18 -4.69
CA MET A 2 1.35 16.19 -4.58
C MET A 2 1.77 15.18 -3.52
N THR A 3 2.05 13.94 -3.93
CA THR A 3 2.54 12.87 -3.06
C THR A 3 3.96 13.23 -2.63
N ASP A 4 4.24 13.29 -1.31
CA ASP A 4 5.62 13.38 -0.85
C ASP A 4 6.38 12.13 -1.32
N LYS A 5 7.21 12.35 -2.34
CA LYS A 5 7.96 11.28 -3.03
C LYS A 5 8.89 10.54 -2.07
N SER A 6 9.34 11.18 -0.99
CA SER A 6 10.21 10.56 0.01
C SER A 6 9.45 9.54 0.86
N ILE A 7 8.27 9.91 1.36
CA ILE A 7 7.37 9.07 2.16
C ILE A 7 6.83 7.92 1.31
N TYR A 8 6.38 8.22 0.09
CA TYR A 8 5.94 7.22 -0.87
C TYR A 8 7.02 6.14 -1.08
N ASN A 9 8.23 6.55 -1.44
CA ASN A 9 9.34 5.63 -1.67
C ASN A 9 9.73 4.85 -0.42
N ARG A 10 9.58 5.44 0.77
CA ARG A 10 9.77 4.74 2.06
C ARG A 10 8.78 3.57 2.20
N HIS A 11 7.49 3.77 1.93
CA HIS A 11 6.51 2.69 1.97
C HIS A 11 6.78 1.62 0.92
N ILE A 12 7.12 2.01 -0.32
CA ILE A 12 7.47 1.04 -1.37
C ILE A 12 8.64 0.15 -0.92
N ARG A 13 9.73 0.72 -0.38
CA ARG A 13 10.89 -0.05 0.07
C ARG A 13 10.54 -0.98 1.24
N LYS A 14 9.85 -0.46 2.27
CA LYS A 14 9.46 -1.25 3.45
C LYS A 14 8.50 -2.38 3.08
N CYS A 15 7.49 -2.10 2.25
CA CYS A 15 6.55 -3.10 1.76
C CYS A 15 7.26 -4.19 0.96
N ARG A 16 8.17 -3.84 0.04
CA ARG A 16 8.98 -4.82 -0.71
C ARG A 16 9.77 -5.75 0.20
N GLY A 17 10.35 -5.21 1.27
CA GLY A 17 11.03 -6.02 2.30
C GLY A 17 10.07 -6.95 3.02
N TYR A 18 8.90 -6.44 3.42
CA TYR A 18 7.87 -7.19 4.14
C TYR A 18 7.34 -8.39 3.35
N VAL A 19 7.16 -8.24 2.03
CA VAL A 19 6.62 -9.31 1.16
C VAL A 19 7.72 -10.07 0.41
N LYS A 20 8.97 -10.00 0.84
CA LYS A 20 10.06 -10.70 0.17
C LYS A 20 9.84 -12.22 0.26
N GLY A 21 9.92 -12.92 -0.86
CA GLY A 21 9.68 -14.36 -0.94
C GLY A 21 8.23 -14.77 -1.19
N LEU A 22 7.25 -13.87 -0.96
CA LEU A 22 5.85 -14.14 -1.23
C LEU A 22 5.53 -14.00 -2.72
N ILE A 23 4.64 -14.86 -3.23
CA ILE A 23 4.24 -14.92 -4.64
C ILE A 23 2.71 -14.89 -4.82
N GLY A 24 2.23 -14.64 -6.04
CA GLY A 24 0.81 -14.71 -6.39
C GLY A 24 -0.10 -13.92 -5.43
N TRP A 25 -1.19 -14.55 -5.00
CA TRP A 25 -2.15 -13.97 -4.07
C TRP A 25 -1.58 -13.75 -2.66
N GLU A 26 -0.69 -14.62 -2.19
CA GLU A 26 -0.02 -14.48 -0.89
C GLU A 26 0.78 -13.17 -0.80
N ARG A 27 1.43 -12.80 -1.92
CA ARG A 27 2.10 -11.49 -2.02
C ARG A 27 1.13 -10.34 -1.88
N ALA A 28 -0.05 -10.43 -2.49
CA ALA A 28 -1.07 -9.39 -2.43
C ALA A 28 -1.66 -9.24 -1.01
N THR A 29 -1.92 -10.35 -0.32
CA THR A 29 -2.35 -10.32 1.08
C THR A 29 -1.25 -9.77 1.99
N GLY A 30 0.03 -10.11 1.72
CA GLY A 30 1.16 -9.55 2.44
C GLY A 30 1.31 -8.03 2.24
N ILE A 31 1.02 -7.52 1.03
CA ILE A 31 1.01 -6.07 0.76
C ILE A 31 -0.08 -5.41 1.62
N ARG A 32 -1.30 -5.94 1.60
CA ARG A 32 -2.39 -5.47 2.48
C ARG A 32 -1.97 -5.48 3.95
N ASP A 33 -1.34 -6.55 4.42
CA ASP A 33 -0.95 -6.68 5.84
C ASP A 33 0.12 -5.68 6.27
N TYR A 34 1.04 -5.32 5.36
CA TYR A 34 1.96 -4.21 5.62
C TYR A 34 1.18 -2.90 5.82
N PHE A 35 0.24 -2.58 4.93
CA PHE A 35 -0.52 -1.32 4.99
C PHE A 35 -1.61 -1.29 6.06
N ASN A 36 -2.07 -2.45 6.57
CA ASN A 36 -2.89 -2.52 7.79
C ASN A 36 -2.14 -2.04 9.04
N LYS A 37 -0.80 -2.05 9.02
CA LYS A 37 0.06 -1.55 10.11
C LYS A 37 0.45 -0.09 9.92
N THR A 38 -0.03 0.57 8.86
CA THR A 38 0.17 1.99 8.59
C THR A 38 -1.17 2.73 8.73
N ILE A 39 -1.19 4.04 8.50
CA ILE A 39 -2.42 4.84 8.55
C ILE A 39 -3.22 4.83 7.23
N HIS A 40 -3.07 3.75 6.45
CA HIS A 40 -3.81 3.60 5.21
C HIS A 40 -5.32 3.56 5.52
N PRO A 41 -6.18 4.27 4.75
CA PRO A 41 -7.59 4.39 5.10
C PRO A 41 -8.33 3.05 5.09
N HIS A 42 -8.24 2.29 3.98
CA HIS A 42 -8.99 1.02 3.82
C HIS A 42 -8.20 -0.06 3.05
N PRO A 43 -7.14 -0.68 3.62
CA PRO A 43 -6.29 -1.63 2.87
C PRO A 43 -7.06 -2.82 2.29
N SER A 44 -7.94 -3.44 3.07
CA SER A 44 -8.72 -4.59 2.59
C SER A 44 -9.64 -4.22 1.43
N PHE A 45 -10.29 -3.05 1.51
CA PHE A 45 -11.14 -2.54 0.42
C PHE A 45 -10.32 -2.31 -0.86
N THR A 46 -9.18 -1.62 -0.77
CA THR A 46 -8.30 -1.36 -1.91
C THR A 46 -7.81 -2.66 -2.56
N LEU A 47 -7.42 -3.67 -1.76
CA LEU A 47 -7.05 -4.99 -2.30
C LEU A 47 -8.21 -5.62 -3.09
N HIS A 48 -9.41 -5.68 -2.50
CA HIS A 48 -10.56 -6.33 -3.13
C HIS A 48 -11.01 -5.61 -4.40
N GLN A 49 -11.05 -4.27 -4.38
CA GLN A 49 -11.37 -3.47 -5.55
C GLN A 49 -10.38 -3.73 -6.69
N MET A 50 -9.08 -3.58 -6.43
CA MET A 50 -8.07 -3.78 -7.47
C MET A 50 -7.99 -5.22 -7.96
N ALA A 51 -8.28 -6.21 -7.09
CA ALA A 51 -8.36 -7.61 -7.48
C ALA A 51 -9.55 -7.87 -8.41
N GLY A 52 -10.69 -7.22 -8.18
CA GLY A 52 -11.83 -7.27 -9.11
C GLY A 52 -11.51 -6.63 -10.45
N GLU A 53 -10.83 -5.49 -10.44
CA GLU A 53 -10.36 -4.81 -11.66
C GLU A 53 -9.34 -5.65 -12.43
N ARG A 54 -8.48 -6.41 -11.74
CA ARG A 54 -7.42 -7.23 -12.35
C ARG A 54 -7.92 -8.08 -13.52
N CYS A 55 -9.11 -8.67 -13.41
CA CYS A 55 -9.71 -9.49 -14.47
C CYS A 55 -9.97 -8.71 -15.76
N TYR A 56 -10.26 -7.41 -15.66
CA TYR A 56 -10.50 -6.54 -16.81
C TYR A 56 -9.21 -6.18 -17.58
N TRP A 57 -8.08 -6.07 -16.87
CA TRP A 57 -6.81 -5.61 -17.45
C TRP A 57 -5.88 -6.74 -17.90
N GLY A 58 -6.22 -8.01 -17.66
CA GLY A 58 -5.38 -9.16 -18.04
C GLY A 58 -4.04 -9.19 -17.29
N ASP A 59 -4.02 -8.72 -16.05
CA ASP A 59 -2.77 -8.40 -15.36
C ASP A 59 -2.04 -9.64 -14.80
N SER A 60 -0.73 -9.72 -15.05
CA SER A 60 0.14 -10.73 -14.41
C SER A 60 0.19 -10.53 -12.89
N ASP A 61 0.48 -11.60 -12.13
CA ASP A 61 0.63 -11.51 -10.66
C ASP A 61 1.65 -10.44 -10.24
N ARG A 62 2.74 -10.33 -11.02
CA ARG A 62 3.81 -9.36 -10.79
C ARG A 62 3.30 -7.92 -10.99
N ASN A 63 2.61 -7.67 -12.11
CA ASN A 63 2.09 -6.34 -12.41
C ASN A 63 1.01 -5.93 -11.42
N PHE A 64 0.09 -6.85 -11.11
CA PHE A 64 -0.95 -6.64 -10.11
C PHE A 64 -0.35 -6.26 -8.74
N SER A 65 0.61 -7.05 -8.25
CA SER A 65 1.28 -6.79 -6.98
C SER A 65 2.00 -5.43 -6.97
N TYR A 66 2.61 -5.06 -8.09
CA TYR A 66 3.28 -3.77 -8.21
C TYR A 66 2.28 -2.60 -8.17
N ARG A 67 1.19 -2.67 -8.96
CA ARG A 67 0.14 -1.64 -8.95
C ARG A 67 -0.51 -1.50 -7.59
N LEU A 68 -0.85 -2.62 -6.94
CA LEU A 68 -1.43 -2.63 -5.59
C LEU A 68 -0.52 -1.91 -4.59
N MET A 69 0.79 -2.18 -4.64
CA MET A 69 1.76 -1.53 -3.76
C MET A 69 1.85 -0.02 -4.00
N CYS A 70 1.80 0.42 -5.27
CA CYS A 70 1.81 1.83 -5.63
C CYS A 70 0.54 2.57 -5.18
N GLU A 71 -0.63 1.95 -5.36
CA GLU A 71 -1.91 2.54 -4.96
C GLU A 71 -1.98 2.71 -3.44
N MET A 72 -1.68 1.64 -2.70
CA MET A 72 -1.65 1.67 -1.24
C MET A 72 -0.65 2.69 -0.70
N ALA A 73 0.54 2.80 -1.29
CA ALA A 73 1.52 3.80 -0.89
C ALA A 73 1.01 5.22 -1.15
N SER A 74 0.34 5.46 -2.27
CA SER A 74 -0.22 6.77 -2.62
C SER A 74 -1.29 7.21 -1.62
N LEU A 75 -2.25 6.33 -1.31
CA LEU A 75 -3.31 6.60 -0.35
C LEU A 75 -2.78 6.77 1.09
N THR A 76 -1.76 6.01 1.46
CA THR A 76 -1.11 6.16 2.78
C THR A 76 -0.44 7.53 2.91
N VAL A 77 0.28 7.98 1.87
CA VAL A 77 0.96 9.29 1.88
C VAL A 77 -0.04 10.43 2.00
N VAL A 78 -1.18 10.33 1.31
CA VAL A 78 -2.26 11.31 1.44
C VAL A 78 -2.70 11.45 2.89
N ASN A 79 -2.89 10.34 3.59
CA ASN A 79 -3.23 10.38 5.01
C ASN A 79 -2.08 10.89 5.88
N GLU A 80 -0.82 10.54 5.61
CA GLU A 80 0.34 10.99 6.43
C GLU A 80 0.58 12.49 6.31
N VAL A 81 0.29 13.07 5.15
CA VAL A 81 0.40 14.51 4.91
C VAL A 81 -0.78 15.27 5.53
N ASN A 82 -2.00 14.72 5.46
CA ASN A 82 -3.19 15.38 5.98
C ASN A 82 -3.39 15.18 7.49
N PHE A 83 -2.90 14.07 8.03
CA PHE A 83 -2.99 13.67 9.42
C PHE A 83 -1.60 13.22 9.90
N PRO A 84 -0.62 14.15 9.96
CA PRO A 84 0.68 13.82 10.53
C PRO A 84 0.46 13.26 11.94
N PRO A 85 1.24 12.26 12.38
CA PRO A 85 1.16 11.80 13.76
C PRO A 85 1.31 13.02 14.68
N ASN A 86 0.33 13.22 15.57
CA ASN A 86 0.43 14.28 16.57
C ASN A 86 1.69 14.01 17.40
N ASP A 87 2.70 14.86 17.26
CA ASP A 87 3.91 14.87 18.09
C ASP A 87 3.62 15.28 19.54
N ASN A 88 2.37 15.17 20.01
CA ASN A 88 1.99 15.37 21.40
C ASN A 88 2.40 14.16 22.23
N LYS A 89 3.70 14.09 22.52
CA LYS A 89 4.16 13.68 23.85
C LYS A 89 3.55 14.62 24.87
N GLY A 90 2.44 14.24 25.47
CA GLY A 90 1.84 15.01 26.56
C GLY A 90 0.41 14.58 26.83
N LEU A 91 0.26 13.58 27.70
CA LEU A 91 -0.54 13.61 28.93
C LEU A 91 -0.20 12.36 29.76
#